data_AF-A0A6V7J4I5-F1
#
_entry.id   AF-A0A6V7J4I5-F1
#
_cell.length_a   1.000
_cell.length_b   1.000
_cell.length_c   1.000
_cell.angle_alpha   90.00
_cell.angle_beta   90.00
_cell.angle_gamma   90.00
#
_symmetry.space_group_name_H-M   'P 1'
#
loop_
_entity.id
_entity.type
_entity.pdbx_description
1 polymer ?
#
loop_
_entity_poly.entity_id
_entity_poly.type
_entity_poly.pdbx_seq_one_letter_code
_entity_poly.pdbx_strand_id
1 'polypeptide(L)' 'DDLPRVKLEVDALKTLVHQHICRLYQTIETESHYFMIMEYCSGGELFDHI' A
#
# COMPACT_ATOMS: atom_id res chain seq x y z
N ASP A 1 7.50 17.44 -5.73
CA ASP A 1 8.15 16.34 -4.99
C ASP A 1 7.16 15.64 -4.07
N ASP A 2 6.50 14.59 -4.54
CA ASP A 2 5.52 13.81 -3.76
C ASP A 2 6.16 12.76 -2.83
N LEU A 3 7.49 12.56 -2.92
CA LEU A 3 8.23 11.57 -2.15
C LEU A 3 8.01 11.65 -0.62
N PRO A 4 7.92 12.82 0.02
CA PRO A 4 7.62 12.90 1.45
C PRO A 4 6.24 12.35 1.82
N ARG A 5 5.23 12.55 0.95
CA ARG A 5 3.86 12.07 1.18
C ARG A 5 3.80 10.55 1.07
N VAL A 6 4.42 9.98 0.05
CA VAL A 6 4.48 8.52 -0.15
C VAL A 6 5.16 7.83 1.03
N LYS A 7 6.25 8.39 1.56
CA LYS A 7 6.93 7.83 2.75
C LYS A 7 6.04 7.82 3.99
N LEU A 8 5.28 8.89 4.21
CA LEU A 8 4.33 8.95 5.32
C LEU A 8 3.24 7.88 5.19
N GLU A 9 2.68 7.70 3.99
CA GLU A 9 1.68 6.66 3.73
C GLU A 9 2.23 5.25 3.97
N VAL A 10 3.45 4.98 3.51
CA VAL A 10 4.15 3.71 3.74
C VAL A 10 4.37 3.45 5.22
N ASP A 11 4.82 4.45 5.97
CA ASP A 11 5.07 4.31 7.41
C ASP A 11 3.79 4.05 8.20
N ALA A 12 2.66 4.65 7.80
CA ALA A 12 1.36 4.30 8.35
C ALA A 12 1.02 2.83 8.05
N LEU A 13 1.11 2.41 6.78
CA LEU A 13 0.77 1.04 6.35
C LEU A 13 1.63 -0.05 7.01
N LYS A 14 2.90 0.23 7.32
CA LYS A 14 3.78 -0.72 8.05
C LYS A 14 3.25 -1.09 9.43
N THR A 15 2.51 -0.20 10.08
CA THR A 15 1.98 -0.41 11.44
C THR A 15 0.56 -0.97 11.46
N LEU A 16 -0.15 -0.92 10.33
CA LEU A 16 -1.53 -1.37 10.22
C LEU A 16 -1.59 -2.87 9.98
N VAL A 17 -1.91 -3.62 11.03
CA VAL A 17 -2.13 -5.07 10.98
C VAL A 17 -3.51 -5.38 11.56
N HIS A 18 -4.50 -5.50 10.67
CA HIS A 18 -5.88 -5.78 11.04
C HIS A 18 -6.59 -6.57 9.92
N GLN A 19 -7.54 -7.44 10.28
CA GLN A 19 -8.27 -8.32 9.36
C GLN A 19 -9.09 -7.61 8.25
N HIS A 20 -9.31 -6.31 8.37
CA HIS A 20 -10.10 -5.50 7.41
C HIS A 20 -9.27 -4.39 6.75
N ILE A 21 -7.95 -4.44 6.88
CA ILE A 21 -7.04 -3.50 6.24
C ILE A 21 -6.06 -4.31 5.41
N CYS A 22 -5.95 -3.97 4.12
CA CYS A 22 -5.00 -4.61 3.21
C CYS A 22 -3.58 -4.48 3.76
N ARG A 23 -2.88 -5.61 3.85
CA ARG A 23 -1.54 -5.65 4.44
C ARG A 23 -0.47 -5.22 3.44
N LEU A 24 0.47 -4.39 3.89
CA LEU A 24 1.73 -4.14 3.19
C LEU A 24 2.76 -5.21 3.59
N TYR A 25 3.31 -5.94 2.61
CA TYR A 25 4.34 -6.95 2.85
C TYR A 25 5.75 -6.38 2.72
N GLN A 26 5.99 -5.59 1.67
CA GLN A 26 7.32 -5.07 1.37
C GLN A 26 7.24 -3.80 0.51
N THR A 27 8.25 -2.95 0.62
CA THR A 27 8.50 -1.84 -0.31
C THR A 27 9.86 -2.01 -0.99
N ILE A 28 9.95 -1.68 -2.27
CA ILE A 28 11.21 -1.67 -3.03
C ILE A 28 11.37 -0.30 -3.66
N GLU A 29 12.49 0.36 -3.36
CA GLU A 29 12.84 1.65 -3.95
C GLU A 29 13.99 1.45 -4.93
N THR A 30 13.84 1.99 -6.13
CA THR A 30 14.88 2.05 -7.16
C THR A 30 15.14 3.52 -7.46
N GLU A 31 16.19 3.82 -8.23
CA GLU A 31 16.53 5.21 -8.59
C GLU A 31 15.41 5.95 -9.33
N SER A 32 14.50 5.22 -9.98
CA SER A 32 13.45 5.80 -10.83
C SER A 32 12.02 5.48 -10.37
N HIS A 33 11.83 4.45 -9.54
CA HIS A 33 10.50 3.94 -9.20
C HIS A 33 10.41 3.47 -7.75
N TYR A 34 9.20 3.57 -7.21
CA TYR A 34 8.83 3.07 -5.90
C TYR A 34 7.75 1.99 -6.04
N PHE A 35 7.99 0.81 -5.48
CA PHE A 35 7.09 -0.33 -5.56
C PHE A 35 6.59 -0.73 -4.17
N MET A 36 5.30 -1.07 -4.10
CA MET A 36 4.64 -1.58 -2.90
C MET A 36 4.08 -2.97 -3.19
N ILE A 37 4.48 -3.94 -2.38
CA ILE A 37 4.01 -5.32 -2.45
C ILE A 37 2.95 -5.48 -1.36
N MET A 38 1.69 -5.63 -1.78
CA MET A 38 0.54 -5.66 -0.89
C MET A 38 -0.25 -6.96 -1.03
N GLU A 39 -1.14 -7.22 -0.08
CA GLU A 39 -2.14 -8.28 -0.16
C GLU A 39 -3.00 -8.16 -1.44
N TYR A 40 -3.21 -9.31 -2.09
CA TYR A 40 -4.03 -9.36 -3.29
C TYR A 40 -5.51 -9.55 -2.93
N CYS A 41 -6.31 -8.51 -3.16
CA CYS A 41 -7.74 -8.52 -2.96
C CYS A 41 -8.45 -8.98 -4.25
N SER A 42 -8.76 -10.28 -4.37
CA SER A 42 -9.38 -10.84 -5.57
C SER A 42 -10.80 -10.34 -5.88
N GLY A 43 -11.44 -9.66 -4.91
CA GLY A 43 -12.78 -9.09 -5.07
C GLY A 43 -12.84 -7.79 -5.87
N GLY A 44 -11.70 -7.21 -6.23
CA GLY A 44 -11.64 -5.93 -6.93
C GLY A 44 -11.88 -4.73 -6.01
N GLU A 45 -12.25 -3.60 -6.60
CA GLU A 45 -12.55 -2.38 -5.84
C GLU A 45 -13.98 -2.37 -5.32
N LEU A 46 -14.18 -1.77 -4.15
CA LEU A 46 -15.51 -1.72 -3.54
C LEU A 46 -16.50 -0.89 -4.35
N PHE A 47 -16.04 0.14 -5.06
CA PHE A 47 -16.90 1.05 -5.84
C PHE A 47 -17.64 0.33 -6.98
N ASP A 48 -17.13 -0.79 -7.48
CA ASP A 48 -17.82 -1.61 -8.48
C ASP A 48 -19.02 -2.38 -7.91
N HIS A 49 -19.12 -2.49 -6.58
CA HIS A 49 -20.13 -3.31 -5.89
C HIS A 49 -21.20 -2.50 -5.15
N ILE A 50 -21.23 -1.17 -5.33
CA ILE A 50 -22.20 -0.25 -4.69
C ILE A 50 -23.01 0.56 -5.71
#